data_AF-A0A7Z0WD95-F1
#
_entry.id   AF-A0A7Z0WD95-F1
#
_cell.length_a   1.000
_cell.length_b   1.000
_cell.length_c   1.000
_cell.angle_alpha   90.00
_cell.angle_beta   90.00
_cell.angle_gamma   90.00
#
_symmetry.space_group_name_H-M   'P 1'
#
loop_
_entity.id
_entity.type
_entity.pdbx_description
1 polymer ?
#
loop_
_entity_poly.entity_id
_entity_poly.type
_entity_poly.pdbx_seq_one_letter_code
_entity_poly.pdbx_strand_id
1 'polypeptide(L)'
;MSQDDTPQRRKAVVLARKASTAWADHEATGFTGRTQAIRFVRAANRAETALLRVALDDLDDPRPRLAYGYVSGLRSAALAAVANRLMAMGSIGAARGALWAYDHPVLHQFLRPGLSSYTVFGELVDRLEPLVEQPPVETEFTSQEGTVGLLTWPSRFVAAADARLALAHRLASFQPRPLTSPATPRGLDAFFRSRGGFFRTSESFVWECQAESCQGASFEQEAATLTREAVLLHELLEHYGDDTLPYGPAATATARRRAKEITDLLPLDWH
;
A
#
# COMPACT_ATOMS: atom_id res chain seq x y z
N MET A 1 -32.62 -2.77 -7.82
CA MET A 1 -31.43 -3.22 -8.56
C MET A 1 -30.25 -3.00 -7.63
N SER A 2 -29.56 -4.06 -7.17
CA SER A 2 -28.38 -3.87 -6.32
C SER A 2 -27.34 -3.09 -7.12
N GLN A 3 -26.66 -2.13 -6.48
CA GLN A 3 -25.59 -1.34 -7.08
C GLN A 3 -24.35 -2.21 -7.45
N ASP A 4 -24.36 -3.52 -7.16
CA ASP A 4 -23.20 -4.41 -7.28
C ASP A 4 -22.88 -4.87 -8.72
N ASP A 5 -23.70 -4.59 -9.74
CA ASP A 5 -23.52 -5.23 -11.05
C ASP A 5 -23.44 -4.25 -12.25
N THR A 6 -22.72 -3.14 -12.06
CA THR A 6 -22.45 -2.21 -13.16
C THR A 6 -21.46 -2.84 -14.17
N PRO A 7 -21.57 -2.54 -15.49
CA PRO A 7 -20.59 -3.00 -16.49
C PRO A 7 -19.14 -2.62 -16.15
N GLN A 8 -18.95 -1.49 -15.45
CA GLN A 8 -17.64 -1.00 -15.00
C GLN A 8 -17.06 -1.90 -13.89
N ARG A 9 -17.88 -2.29 -12.91
CA ARG A 9 -17.49 -3.18 -11.82
C ARG A 9 -17.10 -4.56 -12.34
N ARG A 10 -17.91 -5.17 -13.21
CA ARG A 10 -17.57 -6.44 -13.88
C ARG A 10 -16.24 -6.37 -14.63
N LYS A 11 -16.01 -5.28 -15.36
CA LYS A 11 -14.75 -5.06 -16.08
C LYS A 11 -13.56 -4.96 -15.12
N ALA A 12 -13.73 -4.25 -13.99
CA ALA A 12 -12.68 -4.12 -12.98
C ALA A 12 -12.32 -5.49 -12.38
N VAL A 13 -13.30 -6.32 -12.04
CA VAL A 13 -13.09 -7.72 -11.56
C VAL A 13 -12.31 -8.56 -12.56
N VAL A 14 -12.72 -8.56 -13.83
CA VAL A 14 -12.02 -9.34 -14.87
C VAL A 14 -10.57 -8.90 -15.03
N LEU A 15 -10.30 -7.58 -15.00
CA LEU A 15 -8.95 -7.06 -15.14
C LEU A 15 -8.09 -7.35 -13.92
N ALA A 16 -8.64 -7.24 -12.71
CA ALA A 16 -7.95 -7.55 -11.46
C ALA A 16 -7.54 -9.03 -11.37
N ARG A 17 -8.44 -9.94 -11.75
CA ARG A 17 -8.14 -11.38 -11.83
C ARG A 17 -7.03 -11.66 -12.83
N LYS A 18 -7.09 -11.07 -14.03
CA LYS A 18 -6.03 -11.22 -15.04
C LYS A 18 -4.67 -10.74 -14.56
N ALA A 19 -4.61 -9.62 -13.83
CA ALA A 19 -3.37 -9.13 -13.25
C ALA A 19 -2.83 -10.09 -12.17
N SER A 20 -3.72 -10.59 -11.31
CA SER A 20 -3.35 -11.53 -10.23
C SER A 20 -2.85 -12.86 -10.77
N THR A 21 -3.52 -13.44 -11.78
CA THR A 21 -3.06 -14.66 -12.45
C THR A 21 -1.70 -14.44 -13.12
N ALA A 22 -1.53 -13.32 -13.83
CA ALA A 22 -0.25 -12.99 -14.45
C ALA A 22 0.89 -12.83 -13.44
N TRP A 23 0.60 -12.45 -12.19
CA TRP A 23 1.59 -12.46 -11.12
C TRP A 23 1.90 -13.87 -10.61
N ALA A 24 0.86 -14.66 -10.31
CA ALA A 24 1.00 -16.03 -9.79
C ALA A 24 1.83 -16.94 -10.72
N ASP A 25 1.68 -16.77 -12.05
CA ASP A 25 2.47 -17.48 -13.05
C ASP A 25 3.98 -17.22 -12.95
N HIS A 26 4.40 -16.17 -12.22
CA HIS A 26 5.79 -15.74 -12.07
C HIS A 26 6.36 -15.84 -10.64
N GLU A 27 5.52 -16.08 -9.63
CA GLU A 27 5.92 -16.03 -8.21
C GLU A 27 7.07 -16.99 -7.86
N ALA A 28 7.14 -18.16 -8.51
CA ALA A 28 8.20 -19.15 -8.29
C ALA A 28 9.56 -18.80 -8.93
N THR A 29 9.61 -17.85 -9.88
CA THR A 29 10.84 -17.53 -10.63
C THR A 29 11.22 -16.05 -10.60
N GLY A 30 10.33 -15.19 -10.09
CA GLY A 30 10.43 -13.74 -10.22
C GLY A 30 10.32 -13.28 -11.68
N PHE A 31 10.24 -11.96 -11.89
CA PHE A 31 10.35 -11.40 -13.24
C PHE A 31 11.83 -11.41 -13.66
N THR A 32 12.27 -12.52 -14.27
CA THR A 32 13.65 -12.70 -14.75
C THR A 32 13.99 -11.84 -15.97
N GLY A 33 13.02 -11.16 -16.58
CA GLY A 33 13.23 -10.31 -17.76
C GLY A 33 12.36 -9.06 -17.84
N ARG A 34 12.96 -7.97 -18.35
CA ARG A 34 12.33 -6.66 -18.61
C ARG A 34 11.01 -6.78 -19.39
N THR A 35 10.95 -7.66 -20.39
CA THR A 35 9.76 -7.84 -21.23
C THR A 35 8.57 -8.41 -20.46
N GLN A 36 8.80 -9.36 -19.56
CA GLN A 36 7.76 -9.95 -18.72
C GLN A 36 7.25 -8.93 -17.69
N ALA A 37 8.16 -8.21 -17.03
CA ALA A 37 7.80 -7.14 -16.10
C ALA A 37 6.96 -6.06 -16.79
N ILE A 38 7.32 -5.63 -18.01
CA ILE A 38 6.53 -4.65 -18.78
C ILE A 38 5.13 -5.19 -19.12
N ARG A 39 5.01 -6.47 -19.50
CA ARG A 39 3.70 -7.09 -19.79
C ARG A 39 2.81 -7.11 -18.55
N PHE A 40 3.35 -7.51 -17.41
CA PHE A 40 2.64 -7.49 -16.14
C PHE A 40 2.23 -6.06 -15.74
N VAL A 41 3.16 -5.10 -15.75
CA VAL A 41 2.89 -3.69 -15.41
C VAL A 41 1.77 -3.11 -16.28
N ARG A 42 1.73 -3.45 -17.58
CA ARG A 42 0.63 -3.04 -18.46
C ARG A 42 -0.72 -3.64 -18.07
N ALA A 43 -0.74 -4.90 -17.63
CA ALA A 43 -1.95 -5.56 -17.14
C ALA A 43 -2.41 -4.94 -15.80
N ALA A 44 -1.48 -4.77 -14.86
CA ALA A 44 -1.72 -4.12 -13.57
C ALA A 44 -2.28 -2.71 -13.74
N ASN A 45 -1.67 -1.85 -14.58
CA ASN A 45 -2.17 -0.50 -14.83
C ASN A 45 -3.62 -0.47 -15.33
N ARG A 46 -4.02 -1.43 -16.18
CA ARG A 46 -5.39 -1.53 -16.68
C ARG A 46 -6.37 -1.90 -15.57
N ALA A 47 -5.97 -2.83 -14.70
CA ALA A 47 -6.75 -3.23 -13.54
C ALA A 47 -6.87 -2.07 -12.53
N GLU A 48 -5.75 -1.45 -12.15
CA GLU A 48 -5.69 -0.28 -11.26
C GLU A 48 -6.62 0.84 -11.74
N THR A 49 -6.56 1.19 -13.03
CA THR A 49 -7.41 2.24 -13.61
C THR A 49 -8.90 1.90 -13.48
N ALA A 50 -9.27 0.65 -13.74
CA ALA A 50 -10.67 0.23 -13.67
C ALA A 50 -11.17 0.19 -12.23
N LEU A 51 -10.36 -0.34 -11.31
CA LEU A 51 -10.67 -0.42 -9.88
C LEU A 51 -10.75 0.96 -9.24
N LEU A 52 -9.81 1.85 -9.53
CA LEU A 52 -9.80 3.21 -8.98
C LEU A 52 -11.07 3.97 -9.35
N ARG A 53 -11.58 3.82 -10.58
CA ARG A 53 -12.84 4.47 -10.97
C ARG A 53 -14.01 3.99 -10.14
N VAL A 54 -14.14 2.66 -9.99
CA VAL A 54 -15.21 2.08 -9.17
C VAL A 54 -15.06 2.50 -7.70
N ALA A 55 -13.83 2.55 -7.17
CA ALA A 55 -13.56 2.98 -5.81
C ALA A 55 -13.80 4.48 -5.57
N LEU A 56 -13.66 5.33 -6.60
CA LEU A 56 -13.95 6.76 -6.49
C LEU A 56 -15.43 7.08 -6.71
N ASP A 57 -16.17 6.22 -7.40
CA ASP A 57 -17.62 6.34 -7.57
C ASP A 57 -18.37 6.03 -6.26
N ASP A 58 -17.83 5.13 -5.42
CA ASP A 58 -18.35 4.79 -4.10
C ASP A 58 -17.18 4.58 -3.11
N LEU A 59 -16.91 5.59 -2.29
CA LEU A 59 -15.82 5.56 -1.30
C LEU A 59 -16.16 4.71 -0.06
N ASP A 60 -17.44 4.44 0.16
CA ASP A 60 -17.92 3.68 1.32
C ASP A 60 -17.83 2.16 1.06
N ASP A 61 -17.73 1.73 -0.20
CA ASP A 61 -17.44 0.35 -0.57
C ASP A 61 -15.91 0.07 -0.51
N PRO A 62 -15.41 -0.64 0.52
CA PRO A 62 -13.98 -0.93 0.63
C PRO A 62 -13.49 -1.95 -0.40
N ARG A 63 -14.37 -2.74 -1.03
CA ARG A 63 -14.00 -3.87 -1.89
C ARG A 63 -13.14 -3.46 -3.10
N PRO A 64 -13.56 -2.54 -3.98
CA PRO A 64 -12.76 -2.10 -5.12
C PRO A 64 -11.47 -1.39 -4.69
N ARG A 65 -11.51 -0.66 -3.56
CA ARG A 65 -10.34 0.04 -3.02
C ARG A 65 -9.27 -0.94 -2.53
N LEU A 66 -9.64 -1.95 -1.76
CA LEU A 66 -8.70 -2.98 -1.26
C LEU A 66 -8.11 -3.81 -2.41
N ALA A 67 -8.91 -4.15 -3.42
CA ALA A 67 -8.43 -4.83 -4.62
C ALA A 67 -7.45 -3.97 -5.43
N TYR A 68 -7.70 -2.67 -5.52
CA TYR A 68 -6.76 -1.71 -6.11
C TYR A 68 -5.44 -1.69 -5.34
N GLY A 69 -5.50 -1.69 -4.00
CA GLY A 69 -4.32 -1.74 -3.14
C GLY A 69 -3.46 -2.96 -3.41
N TYR A 70 -4.10 -4.13 -3.54
CA TYR A 70 -3.40 -5.39 -3.79
C TYR A 70 -2.65 -5.35 -5.12
N VAL A 71 -3.34 -5.00 -6.21
CA VAL A 71 -2.72 -4.90 -7.55
C VAL A 71 -1.58 -3.88 -7.56
N SER A 72 -1.77 -2.73 -6.89
CA SER A 72 -0.75 -1.69 -6.77
C SER A 72 0.49 -2.17 -6.02
N GLY A 73 0.30 -2.99 -4.98
CA GLY A 73 1.38 -3.66 -4.26
C GLY A 73 2.19 -4.60 -5.16
N LEU A 74 1.52 -5.47 -5.93
CA LEU A 74 2.17 -6.36 -6.90
C LEU A 74 2.94 -5.57 -7.97
N ARG A 75 2.35 -4.49 -8.49
CA ARG A 75 3.02 -3.59 -9.44
C ARG A 75 4.26 -2.93 -8.85
N SER A 76 4.19 -2.48 -7.60
CA SER A 76 5.34 -1.90 -6.89
C SER A 76 6.48 -2.92 -6.80
N ALA A 77 6.18 -4.14 -6.38
CA ALA A 77 7.17 -5.22 -6.29
C ALA A 77 7.79 -5.56 -7.65
N ALA A 78 6.99 -5.69 -8.71
CA ALA A 78 7.48 -5.94 -10.06
C ALA A 78 8.42 -4.83 -10.55
N LEU A 79 8.04 -3.56 -10.37
CA LEU A 79 8.84 -2.42 -10.83
C LEU A 79 10.18 -2.33 -10.10
N ALA A 80 10.21 -2.63 -8.81
CA ALA A 80 11.43 -2.55 -8.03
C ALA A 80 12.45 -3.65 -8.36
N ALA A 81 12.01 -4.78 -8.91
CA ALA A 81 12.89 -5.84 -9.39
C ALA A 81 13.57 -5.51 -10.74
N VAL A 82 13.20 -4.39 -11.39
CA VAL A 82 13.74 -4.01 -12.71
C VAL A 82 15.06 -3.25 -12.56
N ALA A 83 16.10 -3.66 -13.29
CA ALA A 83 17.43 -3.02 -13.28
C ALA A 83 17.48 -1.59 -13.86
N ASN A 84 16.38 -1.05 -14.38
CA ASN A 84 16.32 0.31 -14.92
C ASN A 84 15.83 1.28 -13.84
N ARG A 85 16.69 2.23 -13.43
CA ARG A 85 16.40 3.15 -12.33
C ARG A 85 15.09 3.93 -12.52
N LEU A 86 14.81 4.47 -13.71
CA LEU A 86 13.57 5.23 -13.96
C LEU A 86 12.31 4.38 -13.81
N MET A 87 12.35 3.12 -14.29
CA MET A 87 11.28 2.14 -14.05
C MET A 87 11.13 1.82 -12.57
N ALA A 88 12.25 1.61 -11.89
CA ALA A 88 12.29 1.24 -10.48
C ALA A 88 11.76 2.37 -9.57
N MET A 89 12.03 3.65 -9.90
CA MET A 89 11.43 4.81 -9.22
C MET A 89 9.89 4.80 -9.28
N GLY A 90 9.31 4.28 -10.37
CA GLY A 90 7.86 4.14 -10.49
C GLY A 90 7.22 3.20 -9.46
N SER A 91 8.02 2.36 -8.78
CA SER A 91 7.56 1.54 -7.65
C SER A 91 7.11 2.37 -6.45
N ILE A 92 7.65 3.58 -6.26
CA ILE A 92 7.24 4.51 -5.19
C ILE A 92 5.80 4.94 -5.40
N GLY A 93 5.44 5.42 -6.60
CA GLY A 93 4.06 5.81 -6.92
C GLY A 93 3.06 4.65 -6.78
N ALA A 94 3.48 3.44 -7.16
CA ALA A 94 2.68 2.23 -6.93
C ALA A 94 2.50 1.92 -5.44
N ALA A 95 3.56 2.03 -4.64
CA ALA A 95 3.50 1.82 -3.19
C ALA A 95 2.64 2.86 -2.47
N ARG A 96 2.69 4.13 -2.90
CA ARG A 96 1.78 5.19 -2.43
C ARG A 96 0.33 4.88 -2.75
N GLY A 97 0.05 4.38 -3.96
CA GLY A 97 -1.29 3.90 -4.32
C GLY A 97 -1.78 2.77 -3.43
N ALA A 98 -0.92 1.77 -3.18
CA ALA A 98 -1.23 0.69 -2.24
C ALA A 98 -1.50 1.21 -0.83
N LEU A 99 -0.65 2.11 -0.31
CA LEU A 99 -0.85 2.71 1.00
C LEU A 99 -2.15 3.52 1.06
N TRP A 100 -2.44 4.35 0.06
CA TRP A 100 -3.71 5.08 -0.02
C TRP A 100 -4.92 4.15 0.02
N ALA A 101 -4.83 2.99 -0.64
CA ALA A 101 -5.92 2.01 -0.69
C ALA A 101 -6.26 1.46 0.70
N TYR A 102 -5.23 1.20 1.50
CA TYR A 102 -5.36 0.66 2.85
C TYR A 102 -5.43 1.75 3.93
N ASP A 103 -5.11 2.99 3.57
CA ASP A 103 -5.11 4.12 4.49
C ASP A 103 -6.51 4.46 4.94
N HIS A 104 -6.80 4.17 6.19
CA HIS A 104 -7.99 4.67 6.84
C HIS A 104 -7.71 6.08 7.39
N PRO A 105 -8.58 7.08 7.17
CA PRO A 105 -8.40 8.44 7.72
C PRO A 105 -8.17 8.46 9.23
N VAL A 106 -8.85 7.56 9.93
CA VAL A 106 -8.69 7.19 11.34
C VAL A 106 -7.24 6.85 11.66
N LEU A 107 -6.58 5.91 10.97
CA LEU A 107 -5.17 5.55 11.20
C LEU A 107 -4.24 6.78 11.20
N HIS A 108 -4.44 7.72 10.27
CA HIS A 108 -3.67 8.98 10.21
C HIS A 108 -3.91 9.90 11.40
N GLN A 109 -5.13 9.94 11.94
CA GLN A 109 -5.44 10.74 13.12
C GLN A 109 -4.81 10.14 14.38
N PHE A 110 -4.67 8.81 14.43
CA PHE A 110 -4.11 8.09 15.58
C PHE A 110 -2.58 8.06 15.60
N LEU A 111 -1.93 8.11 14.44
CA LEU A 111 -0.48 7.95 14.31
C LEU A 111 0.31 9.27 14.21
N ARG A 112 -0.36 10.44 14.23
CA ARG A 112 0.30 11.76 14.16
C ARG A 112 1.27 12.01 15.34
N PRO A 113 2.40 12.73 15.10
CA PRO A 113 3.51 12.78 16.04
C PRO A 113 3.26 13.76 17.20
N GLY A 114 3.22 13.21 18.41
CA GLY A 114 3.28 13.92 19.69
C GLY A 114 3.28 12.95 20.89
N LEU A 115 3.51 11.66 20.64
CA LEU A 115 3.00 10.59 21.48
C LEU A 115 4.17 9.78 22.06
N SER A 116 4.38 9.90 23.37
CA SER A 116 5.33 9.08 24.13
C SER A 116 4.82 7.65 24.28
N SER A 117 5.71 6.66 24.17
CA SER A 117 5.45 5.28 23.77
C SER A 117 4.54 4.39 24.62
N TYR A 118 4.11 4.78 25.83
CA TYR A 118 3.37 3.85 26.72
C TYR A 118 1.95 4.30 27.10
N THR A 119 1.73 5.57 27.39
CA THR A 119 0.37 6.12 27.65
C THR A 119 -0.51 6.04 26.40
N VAL A 120 0.13 6.10 25.25
CA VAL A 120 -0.50 6.21 23.94
C VAL A 120 -0.97 4.85 23.44
N PHE A 121 -0.29 3.77 23.83
CA PHE A 121 -0.68 2.43 23.41
C PHE A 121 -2.08 2.07 23.96
N GLY A 122 -2.35 2.38 25.24
CA GLY A 122 -3.68 2.18 25.84
C GLY A 122 -4.77 3.01 25.18
N GLU A 123 -4.52 4.31 24.93
CA GLU A 123 -5.48 5.16 24.22
C GLU A 123 -5.72 4.69 22.77
N LEU A 124 -4.67 4.25 22.07
CA LEU A 124 -4.76 3.70 20.71
C LEU A 124 -5.61 2.44 20.67
N VAL A 125 -5.43 1.54 21.64
CA VAL A 125 -6.24 0.33 21.82
C VAL A 125 -7.73 0.72 21.90
N ASP A 126 -8.12 1.55 22.86
CA ASP A 126 -9.53 1.97 23.03
C ASP A 126 -10.13 2.62 21.78
N ARG A 127 -9.31 3.31 20.97
CA ARG A 127 -9.73 4.00 19.75
C ARG A 127 -9.79 3.09 18.51
N LEU A 128 -9.05 1.98 18.51
CA LEU A 128 -9.04 0.99 17.44
C LEU A 128 -10.13 -0.06 17.63
N GLU A 129 -10.62 -0.28 18.85
CA GLU A 129 -11.68 -1.24 19.18
C GLU A 129 -12.91 -1.15 18.25
N PRO A 130 -13.46 0.04 17.90
CA PRO A 130 -14.60 0.11 16.96
C PRO A 130 -14.28 -0.34 15.52
N LEU A 131 -13.00 -0.34 15.13
CA LEU A 131 -12.55 -0.82 13.82
C LEU A 131 -12.31 -2.32 13.83
N VAL A 132 -11.86 -2.83 14.98
CA VAL A 132 -11.74 -4.26 15.30
C VAL A 132 -13.12 -4.93 15.28
N GLU A 133 -14.16 -4.23 15.70
CA GLU A 133 -15.52 -4.75 15.69
C GLU A 133 -16.21 -4.69 14.31
N GLN A 134 -15.55 -4.16 13.28
CA GLN A 134 -16.15 -4.13 11.94
C GLN A 134 -16.33 -5.54 11.37
N PRO A 135 -17.50 -5.81 10.75
CA PRO A 135 -17.74 -7.12 10.15
C PRO A 135 -16.75 -7.38 9.01
N PRO A 136 -16.40 -8.64 8.76
CA PRO A 136 -15.62 -9.02 7.59
C PRO A 136 -16.28 -8.55 6.30
N VAL A 137 -15.46 -8.17 5.32
CA VAL A 137 -15.91 -7.72 4.01
C VAL A 137 -15.78 -8.85 3.01
N GLU A 138 -16.88 -9.28 2.41
CA GLU A 138 -16.82 -10.22 1.30
C GLU A 138 -16.30 -9.55 0.03
N THR A 139 -15.39 -10.22 -0.68
CA THR A 139 -14.75 -9.65 -1.87
C THR A 139 -14.65 -10.67 -3.00
N GLU A 140 -14.98 -10.23 -4.22
CA GLU A 140 -14.82 -11.01 -5.45
C GLU A 140 -13.38 -11.01 -5.99
N PHE A 141 -12.51 -10.25 -5.31
CA PHE A 141 -11.11 -10.02 -5.64
C PHE A 141 -10.20 -10.88 -4.77
N THR A 142 -9.12 -11.38 -5.37
CA THR A 142 -8.08 -12.16 -4.67
C THR A 142 -7.37 -11.27 -3.65
N SER A 143 -7.22 -11.75 -2.41
CA SER A 143 -6.43 -11.10 -1.36
C SER A 143 -4.94 -11.47 -1.46
N GLN A 144 -4.08 -10.86 -0.62
CA GLN A 144 -2.68 -11.27 -0.47
C GLN A 144 -2.52 -12.74 -0.03
N GLU A 145 -3.54 -13.32 0.60
CA GLU A 145 -3.56 -14.71 1.04
C GLU A 145 -3.98 -15.67 -0.08
N GLY A 146 -4.28 -15.17 -1.29
CA GLY A 146 -4.80 -15.96 -2.40
C GLY A 146 -6.27 -16.36 -2.23
N THR A 147 -6.89 -16.02 -1.09
CA THR A 147 -8.27 -16.37 -0.77
C THR A 147 -9.24 -15.37 -1.41
N VAL A 148 -10.18 -15.87 -2.21
CA VAL A 148 -11.34 -15.10 -2.65
C VAL A 148 -12.39 -15.17 -1.54
N GLY A 149 -13.04 -14.05 -1.22
CA GLY A 149 -14.34 -14.11 -0.52
C GLY A 149 -14.41 -13.52 0.87
N LEU A 150 -13.31 -13.27 1.60
CA LEU A 150 -13.41 -12.64 2.93
C LEU A 150 -12.16 -11.85 3.32
N LEU A 151 -12.32 -10.57 3.65
CA LEU A 151 -11.28 -9.72 4.22
C LEU A 151 -11.72 -9.29 5.63
N THR A 152 -10.99 -9.78 6.64
CA THR A 152 -11.21 -9.41 8.03
C THR A 152 -10.55 -8.07 8.34
N TRP A 153 -10.94 -7.41 9.43
CA TRP A 153 -10.27 -6.18 9.87
C TRP A 153 -8.76 -6.37 10.08
N PRO A 154 -8.24 -7.47 10.69
CA PRO A 154 -6.81 -7.62 10.92
C PRO A 154 -6.03 -7.67 9.61
N SER A 155 -6.51 -8.44 8.63
CA SER A 155 -5.86 -8.53 7.32
C SER A 155 -5.77 -7.17 6.62
N ARG A 156 -6.76 -6.28 6.82
CA ARG A 156 -6.71 -4.90 6.28
C ARG A 156 -5.66 -4.04 6.98
N PHE A 157 -5.51 -4.17 8.30
CA PHE A 157 -4.49 -3.45 9.07
C PHE A 157 -3.08 -3.96 8.80
N VAL A 158 -2.90 -5.28 8.67
CA VAL A 158 -1.64 -5.90 8.23
C VAL A 158 -1.26 -5.36 6.85
N ALA A 159 -2.19 -5.37 5.89
CA ALA A 159 -1.93 -4.83 4.56
C ALA A 159 -1.56 -3.34 4.60
N ALA A 160 -2.18 -2.55 5.48
CA ALA A 160 -1.81 -1.15 5.70
C ALA A 160 -0.40 -0.99 6.29
N ALA A 161 -0.02 -1.81 7.26
CA ALA A 161 1.31 -1.81 7.87
C ALA A 161 2.39 -2.27 6.87
N ASP A 162 2.10 -3.31 6.09
CA ASP A 162 3.02 -3.80 5.06
C ASP A 162 3.18 -2.83 3.90
N ALA A 163 2.12 -2.11 3.51
CA ALA A 163 2.20 -1.04 2.53
C ALA A 163 3.08 0.12 3.02
N ARG A 164 3.01 0.47 4.31
CA ARG A 164 3.91 1.46 4.94
C ARG A 164 5.37 1.00 4.89
N LEU A 165 5.67 -0.23 5.30
CA LEU A 165 7.03 -0.80 5.22
C LEU A 165 7.54 -0.86 3.78
N ALA A 166 6.68 -1.25 2.84
CA ALA A 166 7.03 -1.31 1.42
C ALA A 166 7.39 0.09 0.91
N LEU A 167 6.53 1.09 1.14
CA LEU A 167 6.81 2.47 0.73
C LEU A 167 8.09 3.01 1.39
N ALA A 168 8.26 2.84 2.70
CA ALA A 168 9.45 3.26 3.43
C ALA A 168 10.73 2.64 2.85
N HIS A 169 10.73 1.34 2.57
CA HIS A 169 11.84 0.66 1.93
C HIS A 169 12.14 1.23 0.54
N ARG A 170 11.11 1.54 -0.27
CA ARG A 170 11.31 2.15 -1.59
C ARG A 170 11.90 3.56 -1.48
N LEU A 171 11.42 4.38 -0.55
CA LEU A 171 11.96 5.71 -0.29
C LEU A 171 13.44 5.64 0.10
N ALA A 172 13.79 4.76 1.05
CA ALA A 172 15.17 4.57 1.49
C ALA A 172 16.10 4.02 0.37
N SER A 173 15.61 3.07 -0.42
CA SER A 173 16.38 2.45 -1.50
C SER A 173 16.65 3.39 -2.67
N PHE A 174 15.69 4.25 -3.00
CA PHE A 174 15.71 5.04 -4.22
C PHE A 174 16.02 6.53 -4.02
N GLN A 175 15.86 7.01 -2.78
CA GLN A 175 16.24 8.35 -2.33
C GLN A 175 15.69 9.45 -3.24
N PRO A 176 14.35 9.57 -3.33
CA PRO A 176 13.73 10.57 -4.16
C PRO A 176 14.04 12.00 -3.68
N ARG A 177 13.88 12.99 -4.57
CA ARG A 177 14.03 14.40 -4.16
C ARG A 177 12.98 14.76 -3.09
N PRO A 178 13.27 15.77 -2.24
CA PRO A 178 12.36 16.24 -1.20
C PRO A 178 10.99 16.59 -1.75
N LEU A 179 9.98 16.30 -0.95
CA LEU A 179 8.59 16.27 -1.37
C LEU A 179 7.98 17.67 -1.26
N THR A 180 7.30 18.11 -2.32
CA THR A 180 6.80 19.49 -2.42
C THR A 180 5.29 19.61 -2.26
N SER A 181 4.56 18.49 -2.26
CA SER A 181 3.09 18.49 -2.22
C SER A 181 2.54 17.18 -1.66
N PRO A 182 1.37 17.17 -1.00
CA PRO A 182 0.69 15.95 -0.59
C PRO A 182 0.02 15.22 -1.75
N ALA A 183 -0.02 13.90 -1.66
CA ALA A 183 -0.75 13.01 -2.53
C ALA A 183 -2.24 13.23 -2.29
N THR A 184 -2.94 13.63 -3.35
CA THR A 184 -4.39 13.79 -3.30
C THR A 184 -5.07 12.68 -4.08
N PRO A 185 -6.32 12.30 -3.78
CA PRO A 185 -7.08 11.38 -4.63
C PRO A 185 -7.16 11.84 -6.09
N ARG A 186 -7.17 13.18 -6.32
CA ARG A 186 -7.08 13.77 -7.66
C ARG A 186 -5.70 13.61 -8.30
N GLY A 187 -4.62 13.76 -7.54
CA GLY A 187 -3.25 13.48 -7.99
C GLY A 187 -3.04 12.00 -8.31
N LEU A 188 -3.60 11.12 -7.50
CA LEU A 188 -3.67 9.68 -7.72
C LEU A 188 -4.40 9.38 -9.05
N ASP A 189 -5.63 9.86 -9.21
CA ASP A 189 -6.42 9.69 -10.43
C ASP A 189 -5.70 10.28 -11.68
N ALA A 190 -5.05 11.43 -11.55
CA ALA A 190 -4.26 12.03 -12.63
C ALA A 190 -3.02 11.20 -13.01
N PHE A 191 -2.28 10.70 -12.02
CA PHE A 191 -1.12 9.81 -12.22
C PHE A 191 -1.54 8.56 -13.01
N PHE A 192 -2.62 7.90 -12.60
CA PHE A 192 -3.10 6.66 -13.24
C PHE A 192 -3.82 6.88 -14.57
N ARG A 193 -4.43 8.05 -14.80
CA ARG A 193 -5.00 8.43 -16.10
C ARG A 193 -3.94 8.80 -17.13
N SER A 194 -2.75 9.22 -16.70
CA SER A 194 -1.68 9.59 -17.62
C SER A 194 -1.17 8.36 -18.37
N ARG A 195 -1.49 8.32 -19.67
CA ARG A 195 -1.54 7.12 -20.50
C ARG A 195 -0.14 6.59 -20.84
N GLY A 196 0.07 5.28 -20.63
CA GLY A 196 0.65 4.37 -21.63
C GLY A 196 2.07 4.57 -22.16
N GLY A 197 2.85 5.53 -21.65
CA GLY A 197 4.20 5.82 -22.12
C GLY A 197 5.10 6.25 -20.99
N PHE A 198 6.38 5.90 -21.12
CA PHE A 198 7.48 6.17 -20.19
C PHE A 198 7.82 7.66 -19.99
N PHE A 199 6.86 8.55 -19.75
CA PHE A 199 7.12 10.00 -19.80
C PHE A 199 6.42 10.85 -18.74
N ARG A 200 7.26 11.60 -18.02
CA ARG A 200 7.10 12.90 -17.31
C ARG A 200 5.93 13.11 -16.34
N THR A 201 4.69 12.73 -16.63
CA THR A 201 3.56 12.93 -15.69
C THR A 201 3.56 11.88 -14.57
N SER A 202 4.22 10.75 -14.79
CA SER A 202 4.50 9.77 -13.74
C SER A 202 5.58 10.22 -12.74
N GLU A 203 6.28 11.32 -13.01
CA GLU A 203 7.34 11.78 -12.13
C GLU A 203 6.76 12.55 -10.93
N SER A 204 5.75 13.42 -11.08
CA SER A 204 5.30 14.27 -9.96
C SER A 204 4.80 13.49 -8.74
N PHE A 205 4.00 12.44 -8.95
CA PHE A 205 3.43 11.65 -7.86
C PHE A 205 4.47 10.82 -7.09
N VAL A 206 5.59 10.47 -7.73
CA VAL A 206 6.73 9.83 -7.04
C VAL A 206 7.33 10.77 -6.00
N TRP A 207 7.20 12.09 -6.22
CA TRP A 207 7.68 13.16 -5.37
C TRP A 207 6.58 13.80 -4.48
N GLU A 208 5.35 13.26 -4.49
CA GLU A 208 4.27 13.71 -3.60
C GLU A 208 4.34 12.94 -2.28
N CYS A 209 4.10 13.60 -1.15
CA CYS A 209 3.99 12.98 0.17
C CYS A 209 2.75 12.10 0.30
N GLN A 210 2.75 11.04 1.10
CA GLN A 210 1.54 10.26 1.28
C GLN A 210 0.38 11.06 1.91
N ALA A 211 0.70 11.95 2.85
CA ALA A 211 -0.28 12.72 3.61
C ALA A 211 0.15 14.18 3.77
N GLU A 212 -0.82 15.04 4.10
CA GLU A 212 -0.58 16.48 4.37
C GLU A 212 0.46 16.71 5.47
N SER A 213 0.50 15.86 6.49
CA SER A 213 1.47 15.97 7.60
C SER A 213 2.92 15.77 7.18
N CYS A 214 3.17 15.16 6.03
CA CYS A 214 4.51 14.98 5.49
C CYS A 214 4.91 16.15 4.58
N GLN A 215 4.06 17.16 4.35
CA GLN A 215 4.40 18.29 3.49
C GLN A 215 5.68 18.99 3.99
N GLY A 216 6.68 19.08 3.11
CA GLY A 216 7.99 19.66 3.45
C GLY A 216 8.94 18.70 4.19
N ALA A 217 8.54 17.47 4.48
CA ALA A 217 9.41 16.44 5.03
C ALA A 217 10.39 15.92 3.97
N SER A 218 11.58 15.51 4.44
CA SER A 218 12.53 14.78 3.62
C SER A 218 12.06 13.32 3.40
N PHE A 219 12.62 12.63 2.40
CA PHE A 219 12.26 11.22 2.17
C PHE A 219 12.69 10.33 3.34
N GLU A 220 13.76 10.68 4.03
CA GLU A 220 14.25 10.00 5.24
C GLU A 220 13.24 10.14 6.38
N GLN A 221 12.72 11.35 6.60
CA GLN A 221 11.72 11.61 7.63
C GLN A 221 10.41 10.86 7.35
N GLU A 222 9.96 10.84 6.09
CA GLU A 222 8.78 10.07 5.68
C GLU A 222 9.02 8.56 5.88
N ALA A 223 10.16 8.03 5.41
CA ALA A 223 10.50 6.61 5.56
C ALA A 223 10.59 6.18 7.04
N ALA A 224 11.23 6.99 7.88
CA ALA A 224 11.33 6.72 9.32
C ALA A 224 9.95 6.74 10.00
N THR A 225 9.09 7.69 9.63
CA THR A 225 7.73 7.80 10.18
C THR A 225 6.89 6.59 9.79
N LEU A 226 6.83 6.26 8.50
CA LEU A 226 6.12 5.08 7.99
C LEU A 226 6.62 3.78 8.63
N THR A 227 7.93 3.67 8.87
CA THR A 227 8.54 2.51 9.52
C THR A 227 8.07 2.37 10.97
N ARG A 228 8.12 3.46 11.76
CA ARG A 228 7.64 3.46 13.15
C ARG A 228 6.16 3.12 13.23
N GLU A 229 5.35 3.74 12.38
CA GLU A 229 3.90 3.48 12.30
C GLU A 229 3.61 2.01 12.01
N ALA A 230 4.31 1.42 11.04
CA ALA A 230 4.08 0.03 10.68
C ALA A 230 4.44 -0.94 11.81
N VAL A 231 5.56 -0.71 12.51
CA VAL A 231 5.95 -1.54 13.66
C VAL A 231 4.91 -1.43 14.77
N LEU A 232 4.46 -0.21 15.09
CA LEU A 232 3.42 0.01 16.10
C LEU A 232 2.11 -0.70 15.74
N LEU A 233 1.70 -0.66 14.46
CA LEU A 233 0.50 -1.37 14.01
C LEU A 233 0.64 -2.90 14.16
N HIS A 234 1.81 -3.47 13.84
CA HIS A 234 2.06 -4.90 14.06
C HIS A 234 2.07 -5.25 15.57
N GLU A 235 2.63 -4.41 16.43
CA GLU A 235 2.61 -4.60 17.89
C GLU A 235 1.19 -4.50 18.48
N LEU A 236 0.37 -3.59 17.97
CA LEU A 236 -1.05 -3.49 18.33
C LEU A 236 -1.82 -4.74 17.87
N LEU A 237 -1.57 -5.22 16.65
CA LEU A 237 -2.22 -6.42 16.12
C LEU A 237 -1.83 -7.68 16.90
N GLU A 238 -0.59 -7.78 17.36
CA GLU A 238 -0.15 -8.86 18.27
C GLU A 238 -0.92 -8.81 19.60
N HIS A 239 -1.20 -7.61 20.12
CA HIS A 239 -1.98 -7.45 21.35
C HIS A 239 -3.45 -7.89 21.22
N TYR A 240 -4.06 -7.67 20.05
CA TYR A 240 -5.44 -8.08 19.74
C TYR A 240 -5.56 -9.47 19.10
N GLY A 241 -4.44 -10.06 18.70
CA GLY A 241 -4.39 -11.26 17.88
C GLY A 241 -4.58 -12.53 18.68
N ASP A 242 -5.32 -13.47 18.11
CA ASP A 242 -5.23 -14.89 18.46
C ASP A 242 -3.94 -15.45 17.86
N ASP A 243 -3.19 -16.27 18.60
CA ASP A 243 -1.93 -16.92 18.18
C ASP A 243 -2.06 -17.73 16.86
N THR A 244 -3.30 -18.03 16.45
CA THR A 244 -3.62 -18.78 15.23
C THR A 244 -3.65 -17.93 13.95
N LEU A 245 -3.53 -16.61 14.05
CA LEU A 245 -3.70 -15.69 12.92
C LEU A 245 -2.34 -15.15 12.41
N PRO A 246 -2.21 -14.73 11.13
CA PRO A 246 -0.93 -14.40 10.50
C PRO A 246 -0.25 -13.10 11.01
N TYR A 247 -0.66 -12.57 12.16
CA TYR A 247 -0.24 -11.30 12.76
C TYR A 247 0.21 -11.44 14.23
N GLY A 248 0.61 -12.63 14.65
CA GLY A 248 1.21 -12.89 15.96
C GLY A 248 2.70 -12.49 16.06
N PRO A 249 3.42 -12.93 17.12
CA PRO A 249 4.78 -12.48 17.43
C PRO A 249 5.81 -12.63 16.28
N ALA A 250 5.63 -13.65 15.44
CA ALA A 250 6.48 -13.86 14.27
C ALA A 250 6.33 -12.77 13.19
N ALA A 251 5.13 -12.22 13.01
CA ALA A 251 4.85 -11.11 12.11
C ALA A 251 5.48 -9.82 12.64
N THR A 252 5.30 -9.52 13.93
CA THR A 252 5.96 -8.38 14.61
C THR A 252 7.48 -8.46 14.50
N ALA A 253 8.07 -9.63 14.76
CA ALA A 253 9.51 -9.84 14.60
C ALA A 253 9.98 -9.60 13.16
N THR A 254 9.19 -10.04 12.17
CA THR A 254 9.46 -9.79 10.74
C THR A 254 9.37 -8.31 10.40
N ALA A 255 8.35 -7.61 10.91
CA ALA A 255 8.19 -6.16 10.74
C ALA A 255 9.37 -5.39 11.34
N ARG A 256 9.80 -5.74 12.57
CA ARG A 256 10.98 -5.15 13.23
C ARG A 256 12.27 -5.41 12.45
N ARG A 257 12.45 -6.61 11.89
CA ARG A 257 13.61 -6.92 11.03
C ARG A 257 13.63 -6.02 9.78
N ARG A 258 12.50 -5.91 9.08
CA ARG A 258 12.36 -5.03 7.90
C ARG A 258 12.58 -3.56 8.27
N ALA A 259 12.06 -3.12 9.42
CA ALA A 259 12.27 -1.77 9.92
C ALA A 259 13.75 -1.46 10.16
N LYS A 260 14.50 -2.42 10.70
CA LYS A 260 15.96 -2.31 10.85
C LYS A 260 16.65 -2.19 9.50
N GLU A 261 16.34 -3.07 8.54
CA GLU A 261 16.89 -3.01 7.19
C GLU A 261 16.65 -1.65 6.52
N ILE A 262 15.45 -1.08 6.69
CA ILE A 262 15.13 0.26 6.17
C ILE A 262 15.96 1.33 6.86
N THR A 263 16.09 1.27 8.19
CA THR A 263 16.86 2.24 8.97
C THR A 263 18.34 2.22 8.59
N ASP A 264 18.90 1.03 8.35
CA ASP A 264 20.29 0.84 7.93
C ASP A 264 20.55 1.41 6.51
N LEU A 265 19.51 1.61 5.70
CA LEU A 265 19.59 2.25 4.36
C LEU A 265 19.46 3.78 4.41
N LEU A 266 18.96 4.36 5.51
CA LEU A 266 18.80 5.80 5.62
C LEU A 266 20.15 6.45 5.96
N PRO A 267 20.54 7.56 5.29
CA PRO A 267 21.72 8.31 5.68
C PRO A 267 21.53 8.81 7.12
N LEU A 268 22.35 8.31 8.03
CA LEU A 268 22.29 8.60 9.46
C LEU A 268 22.83 10.01 9.75
N ASP A 269 22.04 11.04 9.45
CA ASP A 269 22.23 12.37 10.05
C ASP A 269 21.01 12.71 10.90
N TRP A 270 20.93 12.07 12.07
CA TRP A 270 20.00 12.46 13.14
C TRP A 270 20.73 13.45 14.06
N HIS A 271 20.62 14.73 13.74
CA HIS A 271 20.99 15.85 14.62
C HIS A 271 19.74 16.50 15.20
#